data_AF-A0A938AX14-F1
#
_entry.id   AF-A0A938AX14-F1
#
_cell.length_a   1.000
_cell.length_b   1.000
_cell.length_c   1.000
_cell.angle_alpha   90.00
_cell.angle_beta   90.00
_cell.angle_gamma   90.00
#
_symmetry.space_group_name_H-M   'P 1'
#
loop_
_entity.id
_entity.type
_entity.pdbx_description
1 polymer ?
#
loop_
_entity_poly.entity_id
_entity_poly.type
_entity_poly.pdbx_seq_one_letter_code
_entity_poly.pdbx_strand_id
1 'polypeptide(L)'
;MKKIISVILVATLLLSLASCLYIFPQTTKPLPPAETPQNRSTVKPIDPTWTPPTLEKGASLLPSIADVVAKVYPSVVAISTEVSTQSLFYGPQRQSGAGSGWIIDKDGIIVTNNHVVEKASKVTIELSDDRI
;
A
#
# COMPACT_ATOMS: atom_id res chain seq x y z
N MET A 1 -38.45 -2.03 46.57
CA MET A 1 -37.02 -1.84 46.19
C MET A 1 -36.43 -3.05 45.48
N LYS A 2 -36.44 -4.27 46.05
CA LYS A 2 -35.89 -5.50 45.41
C LYS A 2 -36.48 -5.82 44.01
N LYS A 3 -37.78 -5.62 43.80
CA LYS A 3 -38.45 -5.86 42.50
C LYS A 3 -38.01 -4.88 41.40
N ILE A 4 -37.70 -3.64 41.77
CA ILE A 4 -37.29 -2.59 40.81
C ILE A 4 -35.86 -2.83 40.32
N ILE A 5 -34.97 -3.22 41.24
CA ILE A 5 -33.58 -3.58 40.91
C ILE A 5 -33.53 -4.79 39.97
N SER A 6 -34.38 -5.80 40.20
CA SER A 6 -34.45 -6.99 39.33
C SER A 6 -34.94 -6.67 37.92
N VAL A 7 -35.88 -5.73 37.77
CA VAL A 7 -36.38 -5.29 36.45
C VAL A 7 -35.32 -4.51 35.69
N ILE A 8 -34.56 -3.64 36.36
CA ILE A 8 -33.47 -2.89 35.74
C ILE A 8 -32.36 -3.83 35.27
N LEU A 9 -32.00 -4.84 36.07
CA LEU A 9 -30.93 -5.78 35.76
C LEU A 9 -31.28 -6.71 34.59
N VAL A 10 -32.55 -7.11 34.49
CA VAL A 10 -33.05 -7.89 33.34
C VAL A 10 -33.13 -7.01 32.08
N ALA A 11 -33.56 -5.75 32.21
CA ALA A 11 -33.62 -4.82 31.08
C ALA A 11 -32.22 -4.52 30.50
N THR A 12 -31.21 -4.30 31.34
CA THR A 12 -29.83 -4.05 30.86
C THR A 12 -29.20 -5.29 30.24
N LEU A 13 -29.49 -6.48 30.77
CA LEU A 13 -29.02 -7.75 30.20
C LEU A 13 -29.65 -8.04 28.82
N LEU A 14 -30.94 -7.73 28.65
CA LEU A 14 -31.62 -7.88 27.35
C LEU A 14 -31.13 -6.87 26.31
N LEU A 15 -30.81 -5.63 26.71
CA LEU A 15 -30.23 -4.62 25.83
C LEU A 15 -28.80 -4.97 25.38
N SER A 16 -27.97 -5.56 26.25
CA SER A 16 -26.60 -5.96 25.90
C SER A 16 -26.55 -7.19 24.99
N LEU A 17 -27.45 -8.16 25.19
CA LEU A 17 -27.60 -9.34 24.33
C LEU A 17 -28.10 -8.97 22.92
N ALA A 18 -28.99 -7.98 22.80
CA ALA A 18 -29.47 -7.50 21.50
C ALA A 18 -28.39 -6.73 20.70
N SER A 19 -27.46 -6.09 21.39
CA SER A 19 -26.37 -5.32 20.78
C SER A 19 -25.27 -6.22 20.18
N CYS A 20 -25.17 -7.47 20.64
CA CYS A 20 -24.18 -8.43 20.15
C CYS A 20 -24.52 -9.02 18.76
N LEU A 21 -25.76 -8.86 18.29
CA LEU A 21 -26.23 -9.35 16.98
C LEU A 21 -26.17 -8.31 15.85
N TYR A 22 -25.82 -7.05 16.15
CA TYR A 22 -25.87 -5.96 15.16
C TYR A 22 -24.54 -5.64 14.47
N ILE A 23 -23.45 -6.32 14.83
CA ILE A 23 -22.14 -6.10 14.23
C ILE A 23 -21.70 -7.40 13.56
N PHE A 24 -22.23 -7.71 12.38
CA PHE A 24 -21.50 -8.37 11.29
C PHE A 24 -22.37 -8.46 10.03
N PRO A 25 -22.28 -7.47 9.13
CA PRO A 25 -22.25 -7.74 7.71
C PRO A 25 -20.78 -7.62 7.27
N GLN A 26 -20.03 -8.72 7.35
CA GLN A 26 -18.87 -8.87 6.48
C GLN A 26 -19.38 -9.14 5.07
N THR A 27 -19.86 -8.09 4.41
CA THR A 27 -19.91 -8.10 2.95
C THR A 27 -18.46 -7.93 2.51
N THR A 28 -17.70 -9.02 2.46
CA THR A 28 -16.48 -9.06 1.66
C THR A 28 -16.94 -8.87 0.23
N LYS A 29 -16.94 -7.63 -0.25
CA LYS A 29 -17.05 -7.34 -1.68
C LYS A 29 -16.00 -8.23 -2.35
N PRO A 30 -16.40 -9.19 -3.21
CA PRO A 30 -15.42 -10.00 -3.91
C PRO A 30 -14.42 -9.05 -4.55
N LEU A 31 -13.12 -9.28 -4.29
CA LEU A 31 -12.09 -8.62 -5.07
C LEU A 31 -12.46 -8.82 -6.54
N PRO A 32 -12.51 -7.75 -7.35
CA PRO A 32 -12.60 -7.91 -8.79
C PRO A 32 -11.58 -8.98 -9.20
N PRO A 33 -11.94 -9.93 -10.08
CA PRO A 33 -10.98 -10.87 -10.62
C PRO A 33 -9.76 -10.07 -11.04
N ALA A 34 -8.57 -10.45 -10.56
CA ALA A 34 -7.33 -9.80 -10.97
C ALA A 34 -7.37 -9.70 -12.49
N GLU A 35 -7.37 -8.47 -13.02
CA GLU A 35 -7.31 -8.26 -14.44
C GLU A 35 -6.04 -8.95 -14.93
N THR A 36 -6.19 -10.05 -15.66
CA THR A 36 -5.11 -10.65 -16.44
C THR A 36 -4.42 -9.51 -17.16
N PRO A 37 -3.07 -9.42 -17.19
CA PRO A 37 -2.36 -8.37 -17.91
C PRO A 37 -2.88 -8.29 -19.34
N GLN A 38 -3.84 -7.40 -19.59
CA GLN A 38 -4.34 -7.17 -20.92
C GLN A 38 -3.20 -6.46 -21.62
N ASN A 39 -2.63 -7.15 -22.60
CA ASN A 39 -1.68 -6.59 -23.54
C ASN A 39 -2.35 -5.33 -24.16
N ARG A 40 -2.08 -4.17 -23.55
CA ARG A 40 -2.75 -2.90 -23.82
C ARG A 40 -2.19 -2.37 -25.13
N SER A 41 -2.69 -2.89 -26.24
CA SER A 41 -2.36 -2.41 -27.57
C SER A 41 -3.56 -1.79 -28.31
N THR A 42 -4.67 -1.51 -27.64
CA THR A 42 -5.87 -0.93 -28.29
C THR A 42 -6.45 0.30 -27.60
N VAL A 43 -5.65 1.10 -26.91
CA VAL A 43 -6.10 2.45 -26.51
C VAL A 43 -6.11 3.31 -27.76
N LYS A 44 -7.31 3.68 -28.25
CA LYS A 44 -7.44 4.75 -29.25
C LYS A 44 -6.73 6.00 -28.69
N PRO A 45 -5.74 6.57 -29.39
CA PRO A 45 -5.02 7.73 -28.90
C PRO A 45 -5.98 8.85 -28.49
N ILE A 46 -5.71 9.49 -27.36
CA ILE A 46 -6.47 10.66 -26.88
C ILE A 46 -6.43 11.78 -27.92
N ASP A 47 -5.31 11.87 -28.64
CA ASP A 47 -5.14 12.74 -29.80
C ASP A 47 -5.16 11.91 -31.10
N PRO A 48 -6.19 12.03 -31.95
CA PRO A 48 -6.28 11.30 -33.22
C PRO A 48 -5.27 11.79 -34.26
N THR A 49 -4.60 12.92 -34.04
CA THR A 49 -3.56 13.48 -34.92
C THR A 49 -2.15 13.15 -34.46
N TRP A 50 -1.99 12.57 -33.26
CA TRP A 50 -0.70 12.12 -32.78
C TRP A 50 -0.22 10.93 -33.60
N THR A 51 0.88 11.10 -34.29
CA THR A 51 1.65 10.03 -34.91
C THR A 51 2.96 9.88 -34.15
N PRO A 52 3.42 8.64 -33.86
CA PRO A 52 4.76 8.42 -33.36
C PRO A 52 5.77 9.10 -34.32
N PRO A 53 6.84 9.72 -33.80
CA PRO A 53 7.88 10.25 -34.67
C PRO A 53 8.43 9.13 -35.55
N THR A 54 8.63 9.41 -36.83
CA THR A 54 9.24 8.48 -37.78
C THR A 54 10.60 8.05 -37.21
N LEU A 55 10.83 6.73 -37.10
CA LEU A 55 12.11 6.21 -36.66
C LEU A 55 13.19 6.65 -37.64
N GLU A 56 14.01 7.62 -37.23
CA GLU A 56 15.15 8.13 -37.99
C GLU A 56 16.05 6.95 -38.41
N LYS A 57 16.29 6.81 -39.72
CA LYS A 57 17.09 5.74 -40.31
C LYS A 57 18.56 6.00 -39.96
N GLY A 58 18.99 5.47 -38.81
CA GLY A 58 20.29 5.80 -38.19
C GLY A 58 20.23 5.97 -36.67
N ALA A 59 19.06 5.86 -36.05
CA ALA A 59 18.94 5.81 -34.60
C ALA A 59 19.78 4.63 -34.04
N SER A 60 20.70 4.96 -33.13
CA SER A 60 21.43 3.95 -32.35
C SER A 60 20.43 3.02 -31.69
N LEU A 61 20.66 1.71 -31.77
CA LEU A 61 19.84 0.73 -31.05
C LEU A 61 19.97 1.01 -29.56
N LEU A 62 18.96 1.65 -28.99
CA LEU A 62 18.88 1.81 -27.54
C LEU A 62 18.74 0.41 -26.92
N PRO A 63 19.35 0.19 -25.75
CA PRO A 63 19.11 -1.05 -25.01
C PRO A 63 17.61 -1.22 -24.76
N SER A 64 17.15 -2.46 -24.67
CA SER A 64 15.77 -2.69 -24.30
C SER A 64 15.52 -2.16 -22.89
N ILE A 65 14.29 -1.74 -22.61
CA ILE A 65 13.90 -1.32 -21.25
C ILE A 65 14.18 -2.47 -20.27
N ALA A 66 13.99 -3.72 -20.68
CA ALA A 66 14.28 -4.90 -19.87
C ALA A 66 15.77 -4.97 -19.47
N ASP A 67 16.69 -4.69 -20.39
CA ASP A 67 18.13 -4.69 -20.11
C ASP A 67 18.53 -3.58 -19.13
N VAL A 68 17.94 -2.39 -19.30
CA VAL A 68 18.17 -1.27 -18.38
C VAL A 68 17.62 -1.61 -16.99
N VAL A 69 16.38 -2.14 -16.91
CA VAL A 69 15.76 -2.55 -15.66
C VAL A 69 16.59 -3.63 -14.98
N ALA A 70 17.01 -4.68 -15.68
CA ALA A 70 17.85 -5.74 -15.11
C ALA A 70 19.15 -5.19 -14.52
N LYS A 71 19.72 -4.16 -15.14
CA LYS A 71 20.95 -3.51 -14.66
C LYS A 71 20.72 -2.64 -13.42
N VAL A 72 19.59 -1.94 -13.31
CA VAL A 72 19.34 -0.96 -12.23
C VAL A 72 18.47 -1.48 -11.10
N TYR A 73 17.73 -2.56 -11.31
CA TYR A 73 16.81 -3.15 -10.33
C TYR A 73 17.49 -3.45 -8.98
N PRO A 74 18.74 -3.97 -8.92
CA PRO A 74 19.40 -4.22 -7.65
C PRO A 74 19.63 -2.98 -6.77
N SER A 75 19.57 -1.78 -7.34
CA SER A 75 19.70 -0.51 -6.60
C SER A 75 18.37 -0.01 -6.03
N VAL A 76 17.23 -0.61 -6.39
CA VAL A 76 15.91 -0.23 -5.90
C VAL A 76 15.59 -1.05 -4.65
N VAL A 77 15.06 -0.38 -3.62
CA VAL A 77 14.65 -1.00 -2.37
C VAL A 77 13.17 -0.78 -2.10
N ALA A 78 12.54 -1.75 -1.44
CA ALA A 78 11.23 -1.59 -0.83
C ALA A 78 11.38 -1.01 0.58
N ILE A 79 10.49 -0.09 0.93
CA ILE A 79 10.49 0.59 2.23
C ILE A 79 9.15 0.34 2.89
N SER A 80 9.18 -0.28 4.07
CA SER A 80 8.01 -0.41 4.94
C SER A 80 8.18 0.48 6.17
N THR A 81 7.17 1.27 6.50
CA THR A 81 7.20 2.16 7.66
C THR A 81 6.10 1.81 8.66
N GLU A 82 6.39 1.97 9.95
CA GLU A 82 5.38 1.90 11.01
C GLU A 82 5.29 3.28 11.68
N VAL A 83 4.09 3.84 11.77
CA VAL A 83 3.77 5.09 12.46
C VAL A 83 3.02 4.73 13.75
N SER A 84 3.58 5.11 14.91
CA SER A 84 2.93 4.92 16.20
C SER A 84 2.17 6.18 16.60
N THR A 85 0.84 6.13 16.56
CA THR A 85 -0.04 7.20 17.04
C THR A 85 -0.52 6.88 18.45
N GLN A 86 -0.39 7.82 19.38
CA GLN A 86 -0.93 7.64 20.73
C GLN A 86 -2.38 8.09 20.76
N SER A 87 -3.29 7.15 21.03
CA SER A 87 -4.68 7.48 21.31
C SER A 87 -4.92 7.55 22.81
N LEU A 88 -5.54 8.64 23.26
CA LEU A 88 -5.85 8.88 24.67
C LEU A 88 -6.76 7.81 25.30
N PHE A 89 -7.58 7.14 24.50
CA PHE A 89 -8.56 6.16 24.98
C PHE A 89 -8.28 4.71 24.55
N TYR A 90 -7.42 4.50 23.55
CA TYR A 90 -7.20 3.18 22.92
C TYR A 90 -5.74 2.72 22.92
N GLY A 91 -4.85 3.43 23.61
CA GLY A 91 -3.42 3.11 23.65
C GLY A 91 -2.70 3.41 22.33
N PRO A 92 -1.43 2.96 22.18
CA PRO A 92 -0.66 3.17 20.96
C PRO A 92 -1.25 2.38 19.79
N GLN A 93 -1.62 3.08 18.73
CA GLN A 93 -2.10 2.52 17.46
C GLN A 93 -0.97 2.56 16.43
N ARG A 94 -0.68 1.42 15.82
CA ARG A 94 0.32 1.31 14.75
C ARG A 94 -0.36 1.38 13.39
N GLN A 95 0.14 2.26 12.53
CA GLN A 95 -0.24 2.35 11.13
C GLN A 95 0.96 1.96 10.27
N SER A 96 0.73 1.22 9.19
CA SER A 96 1.77 0.83 8.26
C SER A 96 1.79 1.75 7.03
N GLY A 97 2.98 2.08 6.54
CA GLY A 97 3.22 2.72 5.26
C GLY A 97 4.11 1.87 4.36
N ALA A 98 4.06 2.14 3.05
CA ALA A 98 4.90 1.50 2.06
C ALA A 98 5.42 2.54 1.07
N GLY A 99 6.63 2.31 0.55
CA GLY A 99 7.25 3.15 -0.46
C GLY A 99 8.45 2.46 -1.09
N SER A 100 9.20 3.22 -1.88
CA SER A 100 10.41 2.75 -2.55
C SER A 100 11.54 3.72 -2.32
N GLY A 101 12.76 3.27 -2.53
CA GLY A 101 13.94 4.13 -2.54
C GLY A 101 15.02 3.58 -3.44
N TRP A 102 16.12 4.32 -3.55
CA TRP A 102 17.27 3.95 -4.37
C TRP A 102 18.56 4.07 -3.56
N ILE A 103 19.41 3.06 -3.66
CA ILE A 103 20.77 3.08 -3.10
C ILE A 103 21.62 3.97 -4.01
N ILE A 104 22.14 5.06 -3.45
CA ILE A 104 22.96 6.03 -4.21
C ILE A 104 24.46 5.89 -3.93
N ASP A 105 24.84 5.16 -2.88
CA ASP A 105 26.23 4.85 -2.57
C ASP A 105 26.36 3.49 -1.86
N LYS A 106 27.55 2.90 -1.95
CA LYS A 106 27.97 1.61 -1.39
C LYS A 106 28.04 1.62 0.15
N ASP A 107 28.03 2.80 0.77
CA ASP A 107 27.86 2.95 2.22
C ASP A 107 26.41 2.70 2.67
N GLY A 108 25.49 2.42 1.74
CA GLY A 108 24.09 2.10 2.04
C GLY A 108 23.18 3.33 2.15
N ILE A 109 23.59 4.47 1.59
CA ILE A 109 22.76 5.68 1.56
C ILE A 109 21.59 5.46 0.59
N ILE A 110 20.37 5.59 1.12
CA ILE A 110 19.12 5.42 0.36
C ILE A 110 18.38 6.75 0.26
N VAL A 111 17.94 7.08 -0.95
CA VAL A 111 17.05 8.22 -1.22
C VAL A 111 15.61 7.74 -1.35
N THR A 112 14.68 8.42 -0.70
CA THR A 112 13.23 8.20 -0.80
C THR A 112 12.46 9.52 -0.69
N ASN A 113 11.16 9.49 -0.91
CA ASN A 113 10.30 10.65 -0.73
C ASN A 113 10.10 10.95 0.76
N ASN A 114 10.07 12.24 1.13
CA ASN A 114 9.81 12.67 2.51
C ASN A 114 8.52 12.07 3.09
N HIS A 115 7.43 12.07 2.32
CA HIS A 115 6.12 11.58 2.79
C HIS A 115 6.10 10.08 3.15
N VAL A 116 7.09 9.30 2.69
CA VAL A 116 7.21 7.88 3.05
C VAL A 116 7.71 7.73 4.49
N VAL A 117 8.60 8.63 4.94
CA VAL A 117 9.35 8.49 6.19
C VAL A 117 9.04 9.55 7.26
N GLU A 118 8.39 10.66 6.91
CA GLU A 118 8.23 11.85 7.76
C GLU A 118 7.74 11.57 9.20
N LYS A 119 6.85 10.59 9.39
CA LYS A 119 6.26 10.24 10.69
C LYS A 119 6.57 8.81 11.14
N ALA A 120 7.48 8.16 10.44
CA ALA A 120 7.81 6.76 10.70
C ALA A 120 8.53 6.64 12.05
N SER A 121 7.96 5.85 12.95
CA SER A 121 8.62 5.41 14.19
C SER A 121 9.57 4.23 13.97
N LYS A 122 9.35 3.48 12.88
CA LYS A 122 10.24 2.42 12.40
C LYS A 122 10.24 2.41 10.88
N VAL A 123 11.41 2.20 10.31
CA VAL A 123 11.62 2.04 8.86
C VAL A 123 12.32 0.70 8.67
N THR A 124 11.79 -0.12 7.78
CA THR A 124 12.34 -1.42 7.37
C THR A 124 12.64 -1.34 5.89
N ILE A 125 13.84 -1.74 5.50
CA ILE A 125 14.29 -1.72 4.11
C ILE A 125 14.36 -3.17 3.65
N GLU A 126 13.86 -3.47 2.46
CA GLU A 126 14.00 -4.78 1.83
C GLU A 126 14.70 -4.59 0.50
N LEU A 127 15.83 -5.28 0.34
CA LEU A 127 16.66 -5.24 -0.86
C LEU A 127 16.14 -6.27 -1.88
N SER A 128 16.51 -6.09 -3.14
CA SER A 128 16.16 -7.01 -4.23
C SER A 128 16.65 -8.47 -4.06
N ASP A 129 17.54 -8.71 -3.10
CA ASP A 129 18.11 -10.01 -2.76
C ASP A 129 17.59 -10.55 -1.41
N ASP A 130 16.38 -10.13 -1.02
CA ASP A 130 15.64 -10.57 0.16
C ASP A 130 16.28 -10.22 1.52
N ARG A 131 17.31 -9.37 1.53
CA ARG A 131 17.89 -8.85 2.79
C ARG A 131 17.03 -7.74 3.38
N ILE A 132 16.93 -7.74 4.72
CA ILE A 132 16.18 -6.77 5.54
C ILE A 132 17.11 -6.10 6.55
#